data_AF-A0A454CUS0-F1
#
_entry.id   AF-A0A454CUS0-F1
#
_cell.length_a   1.000
_cell.length_b   1.000
_cell.length_c   1.000
_cell.angle_alpha   90.00
_cell.angle_beta   90.00
_cell.angle_gamma   90.00
#
_symmetry.space_group_name_H-M   'P 1'
#
loop_
_entity.id
_entity.type
_entity.pdbx_description
1 polymer ?
#
loop_
_entity_poly.entity_id
_entity_poly.type
_entity_poly.pdbx_seq_one_letter_code
_entity_poly.pdbx_strand_id
1 'polypeptide(L)'
;GSDQLSSVSFNQEGLSQFNGLLSDNQATEATLSDDGSTIILSIAGSNETVLSISLNTDGTYQFEQFKPLEQSNADDTIVLSLPTTIVDFDQDITANTFSLTISDGNNPVIENVTGLSLDEAGVDQGSQEGAVITSGAGSITTSVGSDIVDHYELEPSEFNNSGELQSQGQVVQLEQTSESNGVRTYEGYIELGGNRITVFDVTVDSPDLGEYQFNLYEQLDHTGS
;
A
#
# COMPACT_ATOMS: atom_id res chain seq x y z
N GLY A 1 -14.67 -24.17 -41.56
CA GLY A 1 -15.38 -23.76 -42.79
C GLY A 1 -16.18 -22.49 -42.57
N SER A 2 -17.50 -22.51 -42.84
CA SER A 2 -18.48 -21.46 -42.45
C SER A 2 -19.50 -22.06 -41.49
N ASP A 3 -19.00 -22.72 -40.46
CA ASP A 3 -19.75 -23.34 -39.39
C ASP A 3 -19.54 -22.58 -38.08
N GLN A 4 -20.40 -22.87 -37.10
CA GLN A 4 -20.31 -22.26 -35.78
C GLN A 4 -19.12 -22.86 -35.02
N LEU A 5 -18.59 -22.12 -34.03
CA LEU A 5 -17.55 -22.68 -33.18
C LEU A 5 -18.14 -23.77 -32.28
N SER A 6 -17.43 -24.87 -32.17
CA SER A 6 -17.73 -25.99 -31.27
C SER A 6 -17.15 -25.72 -29.88
N SER A 7 -15.90 -25.24 -29.80
CA SER A 7 -15.27 -24.85 -28.54
C SER A 7 -14.25 -23.72 -28.72
N VAL A 8 -14.08 -22.95 -27.64
CA VAL A 8 -13.02 -21.96 -27.48
C VAL A 8 -12.45 -22.17 -26.07
N SER A 9 -11.15 -22.46 -25.98
CA SER A 9 -10.51 -22.73 -24.70
C SER A 9 -9.13 -22.06 -24.60
N PHE A 10 -8.74 -21.69 -23.39
CA PHE A 10 -7.38 -21.30 -23.07
C PHE A 10 -6.47 -22.53 -23.03
N ASN A 11 -5.20 -22.34 -23.38
CA ASN A 11 -4.17 -23.35 -23.19
C ASN A 11 -3.58 -23.21 -21.78
N GLN A 12 -3.43 -24.33 -21.07
CA GLN A 12 -2.92 -24.40 -19.69
C GLN A 12 -1.57 -23.69 -19.49
N GLU A 13 -0.70 -23.69 -20.51
CA GLU A 13 0.61 -23.02 -20.47
C GLU A 13 0.48 -21.51 -20.17
N GLY A 14 -0.64 -20.90 -20.55
CA GLY A 14 -0.95 -19.49 -20.28
C GLY A 14 -1.06 -19.15 -18.80
N LEU A 15 -1.39 -20.12 -17.92
CA LEU A 15 -1.53 -19.85 -16.48
C LEU A 15 -0.22 -19.40 -15.82
N SER A 16 0.93 -19.77 -16.40
CA SER A 16 2.24 -19.35 -15.89
C SER A 16 2.44 -17.84 -15.85
N GLN A 17 1.67 -17.08 -16.64
CA GLN A 17 1.72 -15.61 -16.67
C GLN A 17 1.12 -14.96 -15.42
N PHE A 18 0.34 -15.70 -14.63
CA PHE A 18 -0.21 -15.22 -13.35
C PHE A 18 0.72 -15.51 -12.17
N ASN A 19 1.81 -16.25 -12.37
CA ASN A 19 2.72 -16.64 -11.29
C ASN A 19 3.38 -15.40 -10.67
N GLY A 20 3.30 -15.30 -9.35
CA GLY A 20 3.92 -14.22 -8.60
C GLY A 20 3.12 -12.91 -8.60
N LEU A 21 1.94 -12.88 -9.24
CA LEU A 21 1.02 -11.77 -9.05
C LEU A 21 0.52 -11.76 -7.61
N LEU A 22 0.43 -10.56 -7.05
CA LEU A 22 -0.07 -10.30 -5.70
C LEU A 22 -1.33 -9.45 -5.78
N SER A 23 -2.18 -9.58 -4.77
CA SER A 23 -3.39 -8.79 -4.58
C SER A 23 -3.46 -8.44 -3.10
N ASP A 24 -3.41 -7.15 -2.76
CA ASP A 24 -3.36 -6.66 -1.37
C ASP A 24 -2.26 -7.36 -0.54
N ASN A 25 -1.04 -7.44 -1.07
CA ASN A 25 0.14 -8.12 -0.54
C ASN A 25 -0.04 -9.64 -0.30
N GLN A 26 -1.07 -10.25 -0.88
CA GLN A 26 -1.35 -11.68 -0.75
C GLN A 26 -1.05 -12.42 -2.06
N ALA A 27 -0.41 -13.58 -1.93
CA ALA A 27 -0.12 -14.45 -3.06
C ALA A 27 -1.41 -14.89 -3.76
N THR A 28 -1.37 -14.94 -5.09
CA THR A 28 -2.49 -15.40 -5.91
C THR A 28 -2.21 -16.77 -6.56
N GLU A 29 -3.28 -17.47 -6.95
CA GLU A 29 -3.23 -18.75 -7.66
C GLU A 29 -4.25 -18.74 -8.80
N ALA A 30 -3.80 -19.10 -10.00
CA ALA A 30 -4.64 -19.20 -11.18
C ALA A 30 -5.08 -20.63 -11.44
N THR A 31 -6.35 -20.80 -11.80
CA THR A 31 -6.94 -22.09 -12.19
C THR A 31 -7.63 -21.97 -13.54
N LEU A 32 -7.72 -23.10 -14.25
CA LEU A 32 -8.45 -23.22 -15.51
C LEU A 32 -9.59 -24.22 -15.32
N SER A 33 -10.78 -23.89 -15.83
CA SER A 33 -11.94 -24.79 -15.80
C SER A 33 -11.70 -26.09 -16.61
N ASP A 34 -12.44 -27.15 -16.30
CA ASP A 34 -12.30 -28.46 -16.96
C ASP A 34 -12.52 -28.39 -18.48
N ASP A 35 -13.39 -27.49 -18.95
CA ASP A 35 -13.65 -27.23 -20.37
C ASP A 35 -12.66 -26.23 -21.00
N GLY A 36 -11.74 -25.67 -20.20
CA GLY A 36 -10.75 -24.70 -20.60
C GLY A 36 -11.32 -23.32 -20.95
N SER A 37 -12.60 -23.06 -20.73
CA SER A 37 -13.25 -21.81 -21.15
C SER A 37 -13.02 -20.67 -20.17
N THR A 38 -12.70 -20.95 -18.91
CA THR A 38 -12.64 -19.96 -17.83
C THR A 38 -11.35 -20.04 -17.02
N ILE A 39 -10.67 -18.91 -16.88
CA ILE A 39 -9.57 -18.72 -15.94
C ILE A 39 -10.09 -17.97 -14.71
N ILE A 40 -9.76 -18.46 -13.52
CA ILE A 40 -10.03 -17.80 -12.25
C ILE A 40 -8.71 -17.58 -11.53
N LEU A 41 -8.43 -16.32 -11.18
CA LEU A 41 -7.35 -15.96 -10.27
C LEU A 41 -7.95 -15.70 -8.89
N SER A 42 -7.42 -16.36 -7.86
CA SER A 42 -7.88 -16.24 -6.47
C SER A 42 -6.71 -15.96 -5.54
N ILE A 43 -7.00 -15.50 -4.33
CA ILE A 43 -6.02 -15.48 -3.25
C ILE A 43 -5.63 -16.93 -2.91
N ALA A 44 -4.33 -17.22 -2.88
CA ALA A 44 -3.81 -18.55 -2.65
C ALA A 44 -4.26 -19.10 -1.28
N GLY A 45 -4.83 -20.30 -1.27
CA GLY A 45 -5.38 -20.92 -0.06
C GLY A 45 -6.71 -20.31 0.43
N SER A 46 -7.35 -19.47 -0.37
CA SER A 46 -8.59 -18.75 -0.06
C SER A 46 -9.64 -18.98 -1.17
N ASN A 47 -10.91 -18.64 -0.88
CA ASN A 47 -12.01 -18.67 -1.87
C ASN A 47 -12.29 -17.28 -2.46
N GLU A 48 -11.45 -16.29 -2.15
CA GLU A 48 -11.62 -14.93 -2.64
C GLU A 48 -11.08 -14.81 -4.06
N THR A 49 -11.96 -14.52 -5.01
CA THR A 49 -11.61 -14.27 -6.41
C THR A 49 -11.02 -12.87 -6.58
N VAL A 50 -9.89 -12.79 -7.29
CA VAL A 50 -9.23 -11.54 -7.69
C VAL A 50 -9.73 -11.10 -9.06
N LEU A 51 -9.74 -12.01 -10.04
CA LEU A 51 -10.34 -11.78 -11.36
C LEU A 51 -10.86 -13.07 -11.99
N SER A 52 -11.73 -12.92 -12.98
CA SER A 52 -12.21 -14.00 -13.84
C SER A 52 -12.15 -13.59 -15.32
N ILE A 53 -11.79 -14.57 -16.17
CA ILE A 53 -11.78 -14.42 -17.63
C ILE A 53 -12.50 -15.61 -18.23
N SER A 54 -13.52 -15.39 -19.06
CA SER A 54 -14.24 -16.47 -19.75
C SER A 54 -14.33 -16.23 -21.25
N LEU A 55 -14.27 -17.32 -22.02
CA LEU A 55 -14.44 -17.33 -23.47
C LEU A 55 -15.75 -18.03 -23.83
N ASN A 56 -16.51 -17.42 -24.73
CA ASN A 56 -17.74 -17.97 -25.26
C ASN A 56 -17.54 -18.53 -26.67
N THR A 57 -18.36 -19.51 -27.05
CA THR A 57 -18.35 -20.11 -28.39
C THR A 57 -18.93 -19.21 -29.49
N ASP A 58 -19.50 -18.07 -29.12
CA ASP A 58 -19.86 -17.01 -30.08
C ASP A 58 -18.69 -16.05 -30.38
N GLY A 59 -17.51 -16.32 -29.80
CA GLY A 59 -16.30 -15.51 -29.95
C GLY A 59 -16.25 -14.29 -29.02
N THR A 60 -17.25 -14.11 -28.16
CA THR A 60 -17.20 -13.09 -27.11
C THR A 60 -16.38 -13.58 -25.91
N TYR A 61 -15.97 -12.63 -25.08
CA TYR A 61 -15.28 -12.90 -23.81
C TYR A 61 -15.85 -12.01 -22.72
N GLN A 62 -15.69 -12.45 -21.47
CA GLN A 62 -15.97 -11.65 -20.29
C GLN A 62 -14.70 -11.54 -19.44
N PHE A 63 -14.47 -10.34 -18.92
CA PHE A 63 -13.42 -10.06 -17.95
C PHE A 63 -14.06 -9.31 -16.77
N GLU A 64 -13.87 -9.82 -15.56
CA GLU A 64 -14.28 -9.15 -14.34
C GLU A 64 -13.13 -9.17 -13.33
N GLN A 65 -12.77 -7.99 -12.82
CA GLN A 65 -11.81 -7.84 -11.75
C GLN A 65 -12.56 -7.44 -10.48
N PHE A 66 -12.29 -8.14 -9.38
CA PHE A 66 -12.98 -8.00 -8.10
C PHE A 66 -12.07 -7.40 -7.02
N LYS A 67 -10.75 -7.61 -7.13
CA LYS A 67 -9.74 -7.09 -6.20
C LYS A 67 -8.60 -6.41 -6.96
N PRO A 68 -7.85 -5.51 -6.31
CA PRO A 68 -6.64 -4.93 -6.88
C PRO A 68 -5.60 -5.99 -7.21
N LEU A 69 -4.68 -5.64 -8.09
CA LEU A 69 -3.52 -6.44 -8.47
C LEU A 69 -2.31 -5.53 -8.41
N GLU A 70 -1.22 -6.00 -7.81
CA GLU A 70 0.01 -5.21 -7.70
C GLU A 70 0.80 -5.20 -9.02
N GLN A 71 1.18 -3.99 -9.44
CA GLN A 71 2.07 -3.74 -10.57
C GLN A 71 3.49 -3.53 -10.03
N SER A 72 4.44 -4.34 -10.50
CA SER A 72 5.85 -4.30 -10.06
C SER A 72 6.80 -3.74 -11.12
N ASN A 73 6.27 -3.23 -12.23
CA ASN A 73 7.06 -2.66 -13.31
C ASN A 73 6.85 -1.16 -13.44
N ALA A 74 7.80 -0.50 -14.09
CA ALA A 74 7.79 0.95 -14.27
C ALA A 74 6.69 1.48 -15.20
N ASP A 75 5.97 0.60 -15.89
CA ASP A 75 4.87 0.96 -16.79
C ASP A 75 3.51 0.84 -16.08
N ASP A 76 3.49 0.49 -14.79
CA ASP A 76 2.28 0.32 -13.96
C ASP A 76 1.20 -0.51 -14.67
N THR A 77 1.61 -1.60 -15.34
CA THR A 77 0.69 -2.46 -16.11
C THR A 77 1.00 -3.95 -15.99
N ILE A 78 -0.02 -4.80 -15.97
CA ILE A 78 0.11 -6.25 -16.16
C ILE A 78 -0.36 -6.57 -17.58
N VAL A 79 0.50 -7.19 -18.37
CA VAL A 79 0.18 -7.61 -19.74
C VAL A 79 0.13 -9.14 -19.81
N LEU A 80 -1.04 -9.66 -20.17
CA LEU A 80 -1.32 -11.08 -20.34
C LEU A 80 -1.54 -11.38 -21.82
N SER A 81 -0.86 -12.40 -22.35
CA SER A 81 -0.99 -12.92 -23.70
C SER A 81 -1.39 -14.39 -23.64
N LEU A 82 -2.67 -14.64 -23.45
CA LEU A 82 -3.21 -15.97 -23.17
C LEU A 82 -3.46 -16.74 -24.48
N PRO A 83 -2.71 -17.83 -24.75
CA PRO A 83 -2.92 -18.63 -25.94
C PRO A 83 -4.25 -19.39 -25.86
N THR A 84 -5.00 -19.43 -26.97
CA THR A 84 -6.29 -20.10 -27.07
C THR A 84 -6.33 -21.10 -28.24
N THR A 85 -7.18 -22.11 -28.10
CA THR A 85 -7.51 -23.09 -29.14
C THR A 85 -8.99 -22.96 -29.49
N ILE A 86 -9.28 -22.86 -30.79
CA ILE A 86 -10.62 -22.73 -31.35
C ILE A 86 -10.88 -23.94 -32.24
N VAL A 87 -12.03 -24.60 -32.05
CA VAL A 87 -12.46 -25.78 -32.82
C VAL A 87 -13.86 -25.53 -33.38
N ASP A 88 -14.09 -25.80 -34.65
CA ASP A 88 -15.42 -25.74 -35.28
C ASP A 88 -16.12 -27.12 -35.28
N PHE A 89 -17.30 -27.24 -35.92
CA PHE A 89 -18.11 -28.47 -35.85
C PHE A 89 -17.60 -29.59 -36.76
N ASP A 90 -16.83 -29.26 -37.81
CA ASP A 90 -16.16 -30.27 -38.64
C ASP A 90 -14.72 -30.59 -38.18
N GLN A 91 -14.29 -29.99 -37.07
CA GLN A 91 -13.05 -30.22 -36.32
C GLN A 91 -11.81 -29.56 -36.93
N ASP A 92 -11.97 -28.47 -37.70
CA ASP A 92 -10.87 -27.58 -38.02
C ASP A 92 -10.38 -26.91 -36.70
N ILE A 93 -9.06 -26.89 -36.51
CA ILE A 93 -8.41 -26.32 -35.32
C ILE A 93 -7.62 -25.07 -35.71
N THR A 94 -7.83 -23.99 -34.97
CA THR A 94 -7.05 -22.74 -35.11
C THR A 94 -6.56 -22.25 -33.75
N ALA A 95 -5.33 -21.76 -33.70
CA ALA A 95 -4.77 -21.09 -32.53
C ALA A 95 -4.95 -19.58 -32.62
N ASN A 96 -5.22 -18.93 -31.49
CA ASN A 96 -5.26 -17.49 -31.36
C ASN A 96 -4.60 -17.04 -30.05
N THR A 97 -4.46 -15.73 -29.84
CA THR A 97 -3.94 -15.16 -28.59
C THR A 97 -4.92 -14.10 -28.10
N PHE A 98 -5.38 -14.29 -26.87
CA PHE A 98 -6.16 -13.30 -26.13
C PHE A 98 -5.20 -12.38 -25.37
N SER A 99 -5.13 -11.11 -25.76
CA SER A 99 -4.30 -10.12 -25.09
C SER A 99 -5.13 -9.26 -24.15
N LEU A 100 -4.65 -9.11 -22.91
CA LEU A 100 -5.25 -8.30 -21.87
C LEU A 100 -4.18 -7.42 -21.23
N THR A 101 -4.50 -6.15 -21.02
CA THR A 101 -3.66 -5.21 -20.29
C THR A 101 -4.48 -4.66 -19.13
N ILE A 102 -3.95 -4.81 -17.92
CA ILE A 102 -4.51 -4.27 -16.68
C ILE A 102 -3.59 -3.14 -16.26
N SER A 103 -4.11 -1.90 -16.21
CA SER A 103 -3.37 -0.74 -15.72
C SER A 103 -3.57 -0.58 -14.22
N ASP A 104 -2.57 -0.02 -13.55
CA ASP A 104 -2.72 0.44 -12.17
C ASP A 104 -3.80 1.53 -12.06
N GLY A 105 -4.41 1.61 -10.89
CA GLY A 105 -5.36 2.65 -10.55
C GLY A 105 -4.67 3.91 -10.03
N ASN A 106 -5.36 4.60 -9.13
CA ASN A 106 -4.84 5.84 -8.56
C ASN A 106 -4.01 5.55 -7.33
N ASN A 107 -2.91 6.28 -7.14
CA ASN A 107 -2.16 6.29 -5.90
C ASN A 107 -3.02 6.79 -4.72
N PRO A 108 -2.77 6.31 -3.48
CA PRO A 108 -3.37 6.90 -2.30
C PRO A 108 -2.90 8.35 -2.11
N VAL A 109 -3.77 9.19 -1.57
CA VAL A 109 -3.47 10.61 -1.29
C VAL A 109 -3.79 10.92 0.16
N ILE A 110 -2.82 11.48 0.90
CA ILE A 110 -3.07 12.03 2.24
C ILE A 110 -3.95 13.26 2.11
N GLU A 111 -5.15 13.20 2.69
CA GLU A 111 -6.12 14.28 2.67
C GLU A 111 -5.94 15.22 3.86
N ASN A 112 -5.64 14.64 5.03
CA ASN A 112 -5.50 15.39 6.27
C ASN A 112 -4.64 14.62 7.28
N VAL A 113 -3.91 15.37 8.09
CA VAL A 113 -3.26 14.89 9.32
C VAL A 113 -3.86 15.70 10.46
N THR A 114 -4.51 15.04 11.41
CA THR A 114 -5.08 15.69 12.60
C THR A 114 -3.97 16.43 13.33
N GLY A 115 -4.11 17.74 13.55
CA GLY A 115 -3.13 18.51 14.34
C GLY A 115 -3.27 18.26 15.84
N LEU A 116 -2.17 18.35 16.58
CA LEU A 116 -2.14 18.30 18.04
C LEU A 116 -1.82 19.67 18.64
N SER A 117 -2.32 19.93 19.84
CA SER A 117 -1.95 21.08 20.66
C SER A 117 -1.44 20.55 21.99
N LEU A 118 -0.15 20.75 22.25
CA LEU A 118 0.53 20.32 23.47
C LEU A 118 1.00 21.54 24.26
N ASP A 119 1.32 21.33 25.53
CA ASP A 119 1.83 22.35 26.44
C ASP A 119 3.16 21.90 27.06
N GLU A 120 4.23 22.57 26.66
CA GLU A 120 5.59 22.36 27.17
C GLU A 120 5.73 22.71 28.65
N ALA A 121 4.78 23.44 29.25
CA ALA A 121 4.85 23.81 30.65
C ALA A 121 5.03 22.61 31.58
N GLY A 122 4.60 21.40 31.22
CA GLY A 122 4.82 20.23 32.09
C GLY A 122 5.64 19.09 31.51
N VAL A 123 6.52 19.38 30.55
CA VAL A 123 7.68 18.53 30.27
C VAL A 123 8.73 18.67 31.39
N ASP A 124 9.79 17.86 31.39
CA ASP A 124 10.87 18.03 32.36
C ASP A 124 11.53 19.42 32.16
N GLN A 125 11.94 20.06 33.27
CA GLN A 125 12.37 21.48 33.30
C GLN A 125 11.33 22.53 32.84
N GLY A 126 10.09 22.14 32.54
CA GLY A 126 8.99 23.07 32.26
C GLY A 126 8.58 23.90 33.48
N SER A 127 7.81 24.97 33.26
CA SER A 127 7.35 25.90 34.32
C SER A 127 6.40 25.25 35.34
N GLN A 128 5.77 24.13 34.98
CA GLN A 128 4.71 23.41 35.68
C GLN A 128 3.47 24.28 35.97
N GLU A 129 3.31 25.40 35.26
CA GLU A 129 2.14 26.25 35.35
C GLU A 129 1.07 25.84 34.33
N GLY A 130 -0.18 25.69 34.76
CA GLY A 130 -1.31 25.43 33.84
C GLY A 130 -1.65 23.95 33.61
N ALA A 131 -2.35 23.67 32.51
CA ALA A 131 -2.78 22.33 32.14
C ALA A 131 -1.69 21.64 31.33
N VAL A 132 -1.06 20.63 31.93
CA VAL A 132 0.06 19.89 31.34
C VAL A 132 -0.46 18.81 30.39
N ILE A 133 -0.50 19.11 29.09
CA ILE A 133 -0.80 18.12 28.04
C ILE A 133 0.45 17.95 27.19
N THR A 134 1.30 16.98 27.56
CA THR A 134 2.55 16.70 26.85
C THR A 134 2.44 15.54 25.87
N SER A 135 1.28 14.91 25.76
CA SER A 135 1.03 13.85 24.80
C SER A 135 -0.33 13.97 24.14
N GLY A 136 -0.44 13.41 22.95
CA GLY A 136 -1.67 13.39 22.17
C GLY A 136 -1.66 12.27 21.15
N ALA A 137 -2.83 12.00 20.60
CA ALA A 137 -3.01 11.06 19.49
C ALA A 137 -3.86 11.72 18.42
N GLY A 138 -3.61 11.36 17.17
CA GLY A 138 -4.33 11.86 16.02
C GLY A 138 -4.28 10.86 14.88
N SER A 139 -4.98 11.18 13.81
CA SER A 139 -5.10 10.31 12.65
C SER A 139 -4.64 10.98 11.37
N ILE A 140 -4.17 10.14 10.45
CA ILE A 140 -3.87 10.44 9.05
C ILE A 140 -5.01 9.84 8.24
N THR A 141 -5.72 10.68 7.48
CA THR A 141 -6.79 10.23 6.61
C THR A 141 -6.34 10.31 5.16
N THR A 142 -6.61 9.25 4.40
CA THR A 142 -6.29 9.15 2.97
C THR A 142 -7.54 8.88 2.15
N SER A 143 -7.54 9.37 0.91
CA SER A 143 -8.30 8.73 -0.17
C SER A 143 -7.54 7.47 -0.54
N VAL A 144 -8.11 6.31 -0.22
CA VAL A 144 -7.58 5.03 -0.71
C VAL A 144 -7.71 4.98 -2.23
N GLY A 145 -6.67 4.48 -2.87
CA GLY A 145 -6.55 4.40 -4.32
C GLY A 145 -7.32 3.22 -4.91
N SER A 146 -6.70 2.54 -5.86
CA SER A 146 -7.11 1.18 -6.27
C SER A 146 -6.84 0.13 -5.18
N ASP A 147 -5.81 0.35 -4.39
CA ASP A 147 -5.23 -0.64 -3.48
C ASP A 147 -5.38 -0.20 -2.01
N ILE A 148 -5.16 -1.13 -1.09
CA ILE A 148 -5.06 -0.81 0.33
C ILE A 148 -3.78 -0.03 0.65
N VAL A 149 -3.82 0.79 1.69
CA VAL A 149 -2.60 1.41 2.25
C VAL A 149 -1.86 0.36 3.07
N ASP A 150 -0.57 0.19 2.81
CA ASP A 150 0.28 -0.74 3.56
C ASP A 150 0.72 -0.17 4.91
N HIS A 151 1.28 1.05 4.92
CA HIS A 151 1.71 1.76 6.12
C HIS A 151 1.81 3.27 5.89
N TYR A 152 1.96 4.01 6.98
CA TYR A 152 2.34 5.41 7.02
C TYR A 152 3.70 5.57 7.70
N GLU A 153 4.49 6.54 7.25
CA GLU A 153 5.81 6.80 7.80
C GLU A 153 6.14 8.30 7.81
N LEU A 154 7.05 8.68 8.70
CA LEU A 154 7.68 10.00 8.67
C LEU A 154 8.97 9.89 7.87
N GLU A 155 9.25 10.90 7.04
CA GLU A 155 10.50 10.99 6.27
C GLU A 155 11.53 11.83 7.06
N PRO A 156 12.53 11.21 7.71
CA PRO A 156 13.46 11.94 8.57
C PRO A 156 14.35 12.92 7.81
N SER A 157 14.61 12.68 6.52
CA SER A 157 15.42 13.59 5.69
C SER A 157 14.69 14.88 5.28
N GLU A 158 13.35 14.89 5.37
CA GLU A 158 12.53 16.07 5.13
C GLU A 158 12.17 16.83 6.41
N PHE A 159 12.54 16.27 7.57
CA PHE A 159 12.24 16.86 8.87
C PHE A 159 13.15 18.05 9.20
N ASN A 160 12.54 19.16 9.63
CA ASN A 160 13.22 20.34 10.19
C ASN A 160 14.39 20.87 9.33
N ASN A 161 14.24 20.85 8.01
CA ASN A 161 15.29 21.28 7.07
C ASN A 161 15.67 22.78 7.19
N SER A 162 14.82 23.62 7.80
CA SER A 162 15.16 25.02 8.13
C SER A 162 16.03 25.15 9.40
N GLY A 163 16.05 24.13 10.26
CA GLY A 163 16.72 24.17 11.56
C GLY A 163 16.07 25.10 12.59
N GLU A 164 14.82 25.50 12.34
CA GLU A 164 14.08 26.43 13.20
C GLU A 164 13.51 25.74 14.44
N LEU A 165 13.18 24.45 14.36
CA LEU A 165 12.79 23.68 15.53
C LEU A 165 14.04 23.33 16.35
N GLN A 166 14.19 23.99 17.49
CA GLN A 166 15.32 23.82 18.40
C GLN A 166 14.85 23.45 19.80
N SER A 167 15.74 22.82 20.55
CA SER A 167 15.59 22.61 21.99
C SER A 167 16.95 22.82 22.63
N GLN A 168 17.01 23.61 23.70
CA GLN A 168 18.26 23.91 24.43
C GLN A 168 19.35 24.51 23.50
N GLY A 169 18.94 25.27 22.50
CA GLY A 169 19.79 25.91 21.47
C GLY A 169 20.38 24.94 20.46
N GLN A 170 19.95 23.68 20.42
CA GLN A 170 20.38 22.67 19.44
C GLN A 170 19.22 22.35 18.50
N VAL A 171 19.54 22.12 17.22
CA VAL A 171 18.55 21.73 16.20
C VAL A 171 18.02 20.34 16.51
N VAL A 172 16.69 20.20 16.56
CA VAL A 172 16.06 18.88 16.74
C VAL A 172 16.19 18.09 15.44
N GLN A 173 16.72 16.88 15.53
CA GLN A 173 16.81 15.91 14.45
C GLN A 173 15.75 14.82 14.64
N LEU A 174 15.40 14.08 13.58
CA LEU A 174 14.48 12.94 13.64
C LEU A 174 15.20 11.67 13.22
N GLU A 175 14.96 10.57 13.90
CA GLU A 175 15.44 9.24 13.51
C GLU A 175 14.37 8.19 13.80
N GLN A 176 14.22 7.22 12.89
CA GLN A 176 13.44 6.01 13.15
C GLN A 176 14.21 5.10 14.12
N THR A 177 13.66 4.85 15.29
CA THR A 177 14.29 4.04 16.34
C THR A 177 13.79 2.61 16.38
N SER A 178 12.60 2.35 15.85
CA SER A 178 12.08 0.98 15.72
C SER A 178 11.07 0.83 14.60
N GLU A 179 10.98 -0.41 14.09
CA GLU A 179 9.93 -0.87 13.19
C GLU A 179 9.57 -2.30 13.56
N SER A 180 8.30 -2.53 13.89
CA SER A 180 7.81 -3.85 14.25
C SER A 180 6.35 -4.00 13.87
N ASN A 181 6.04 -4.99 13.04
CA ASN A 181 4.68 -5.31 12.58
C ASN A 181 3.97 -4.10 11.94
N GLY A 182 4.66 -3.34 11.09
CA GLY A 182 4.13 -2.13 10.43
C GLY A 182 4.13 -0.87 11.30
N VAL A 183 4.22 -1.00 12.62
CA VAL A 183 4.34 0.14 13.54
C VAL A 183 5.77 0.68 13.52
N ARG A 184 5.91 1.99 13.31
CA ARG A 184 7.20 2.70 13.34
C ARG A 184 7.22 3.71 14.48
N THR A 185 8.33 3.75 15.20
CA THR A 185 8.59 4.78 16.21
C THR A 185 9.78 5.63 15.79
N TYR A 186 9.61 6.94 15.92
CA TYR A 186 10.61 7.96 15.64
C TYR A 186 10.91 8.74 16.90
N GLU A 187 12.17 9.11 17.09
CA GLU A 187 12.57 10.04 18.13
C GLU A 187 13.05 11.35 17.52
N GLY A 188 12.45 12.45 17.99
CA GLY A 188 13.01 13.78 17.85
C GLY A 188 14.08 13.97 18.92
N TYR A 189 15.33 14.24 18.56
CA TYR A 189 16.43 14.35 19.53
C TYR A 189 17.36 15.52 19.25
N ILE A 190 18.11 15.92 20.28
CA ILE A 190 19.25 16.82 20.18
C ILE A 190 20.52 16.14 20.71
N GLU A 191 21.68 16.66 20.32
CA GLU A 191 22.96 16.27 20.91
C GLU A 191 23.51 17.43 21.75
N LEU A 192 23.65 17.23 23.06
CA LEU A 192 24.18 18.24 23.98
C LEU A 192 25.38 17.67 24.75
N GLY A 193 26.55 18.25 24.52
CA GLY A 193 27.79 17.81 25.19
C GLY A 193 28.20 16.37 24.86
N GLY A 194 27.81 15.86 23.69
CA GLY A 194 28.07 14.47 23.26
C GLY A 194 27.07 13.44 23.80
N ASN A 195 26.01 13.88 24.49
CA ASN A 195 24.90 13.02 24.90
C ASN A 195 23.68 13.29 24.03
N ARG A 196 22.99 12.23 23.61
CA ARG A 196 21.67 12.31 22.98
C ARG A 196 20.61 12.57 24.04
N ILE A 197 19.75 13.55 23.77
CA ILE A 197 18.57 13.87 24.58
C ILE A 197 17.35 13.75 23.68
N THR A 198 16.42 12.87 24.05
CA THR A 198 15.14 12.72 23.34
C THR A 198 14.23 13.87 23.72
N VAL A 199 13.81 14.66 22.73
CA VAL A 199 12.90 15.80 22.88
C VAL A 199 11.45 15.36 22.75
N PHE A 200 11.16 14.46 21.80
CA PHE A 200 9.84 13.87 21.62
C PHE A 200 9.95 12.48 21.00
N ASP A 201 8.89 11.69 21.06
CA ASP A 201 8.70 10.53 20.18
C ASP A 201 7.37 10.59 19.43
N VAL A 202 7.35 9.94 18.28
CA VAL A 202 6.15 9.71 17.47
C VAL A 202 6.06 8.24 17.14
N THR A 203 4.92 7.62 17.43
CA THR A 203 4.60 6.26 16.98
C THR A 203 3.49 6.34 15.93
N VAL A 204 3.70 5.76 14.76
CA VAL A 204 2.77 5.77 13.61
C VAL A 204 2.23 4.36 13.37
N ASP A 205 1.00 4.27 12.87
CA ASP A 205 0.22 3.06 12.66
C ASP A 205 -0.12 2.30 13.95
N SER A 206 -0.33 3.06 15.03
CA SER A 206 -0.68 2.50 16.34
C SER A 206 -1.64 3.42 17.10
N PRO A 207 -2.79 2.89 17.61
CA PRO A 207 -3.15 1.47 17.69
C PRO A 207 -3.63 0.85 16.37
N ASP A 208 -4.07 1.67 15.42
CA ASP A 208 -4.61 1.25 14.13
C ASP A 208 -3.81 1.91 12.98
N LEU A 209 -3.88 1.32 11.78
CA LEU A 209 -3.28 1.89 10.56
C LEU A 209 -3.79 3.32 10.32
N GLY A 210 -2.86 4.26 10.15
CA GLY A 210 -3.15 5.69 10.01
C GLY A 210 -3.35 6.45 11.32
N GLU A 211 -3.38 5.80 12.48
CA GLU A 211 -3.34 6.49 13.78
C GLU A 211 -1.90 6.71 14.23
N TYR A 212 -1.65 7.84 14.90
CA TYR A 212 -0.35 8.15 15.46
C TYR A 212 -0.47 8.71 16.88
N GLN A 213 0.60 8.50 17.66
CA GLN A 213 0.76 9.00 19.02
C GLN A 213 2.02 9.85 19.10
N PHE A 214 1.96 10.94 19.83
CA PHE A 214 3.06 11.87 20.03
C PHE A 214 3.25 12.11 21.53
N ASN A 215 4.50 12.08 21.99
CA ASN A 215 4.87 12.47 23.36
C ASN A 215 6.01 13.48 23.33
N LEU A 216 5.85 14.57 24.08
CA LEU A 216 6.86 15.60 24.28
C LEU A 216 7.54 15.41 25.64
N TYR A 217 8.86 15.44 25.66
CA TYR A 217 9.69 15.18 26.85
C TYR A 217 10.52 16.39 27.28
N GLU A 218 10.89 17.25 26.33
CA GLU A 218 11.69 18.44 26.58
C GLU A 218 11.02 19.67 25.96
N GLN A 219 11.33 20.85 26.51
CA GLN A 219 10.86 22.13 25.96
C GLN A 219 11.47 22.42 24.59
N LEU A 220 10.74 23.16 23.75
CA LEU A 220 11.26 23.70 22.50
C LEU A 220 11.62 25.18 22.69
N ASP A 221 12.60 25.63 21.93
CA ASP A 221 13.02 27.02 21.99
C ASP A 221 12.02 27.89 21.21
N HIS A 222 11.38 28.81 21.91
CA HIS A 222 10.55 29.85 21.29
C HIS A 222 11.36 31.13 21.18
N THR A 223 11.40 31.74 19.98
CA THR A 223 11.87 33.12 19.88
C THR A 223 10.84 34.00 20.58
N GLY A 224 11.16 34.49 21.78
CA GLY A 224 10.24 35.30 22.57
C GLY A 224 9.63 36.42 21.72
N SER A 225 8.30 36.43 21.64
CA SER A 225 7.53 37.56 21.09
C SER A 225 7.45 38.70 22.10
#